data_AF-A0A409YC42-F1
#
_entry.id   AF-A0A409YC42-F1
#
_cell.length_a   1.000
_cell.length_b   1.000
_cell.length_c   1.000
_cell.angle_alpha   90.00
_cell.angle_beta   90.00
_cell.angle_gamma   90.00
#
_symmetry.space_group_name_H-M   'P 1'
#
loop_
_entity.id
_entity.type
_entity.pdbx_description
1 polymer ?
#
loop_
_entity_poly.entity_id
_entity_poly.type
_entity_poly.pdbx_seq_one_letter_code
_entity_poly.pdbx_strand_id
1 'polypeptide(L)'
;SRLPVSENERTLPLPPTHHTHTSASCSPSLPTGDNNSPVSISPPSPPPSSSSPSASPQPDDAFTRTIQLGNDISISVTEEDIPDPPLLTFTNTNIDELNGMWDYTPKYWQDRSPLIVKNQRIPIKYWRDLYNARIKLPSGRPWKANQWKGMKTNYGRWRIIVTRWRRLSQEEFWRDFSLPDGNHMSFSSMVSHLVNLRAQEDKELADRARREQFSTVFSYVKGGQRLVKVKDQDIARQYRKLNNLTSDWDDEE
;
A
#
# COMPACT_ATOMS: atom_id res chain seq x y z
N SER A 1 36.88 -0.55 52.59
CA SER A 1 35.71 -0.65 51.70
C SER A 1 36.17 -1.04 50.30
N ARG A 2 36.02 -2.32 49.96
CA ARG A 2 36.40 -2.91 48.66
C ARG A 2 35.10 -3.37 48.01
N LEU A 3 34.78 -2.85 46.83
CA LEU A 3 33.72 -3.37 45.95
C LEU A 3 34.38 -4.22 44.86
N PRO A 4 33.82 -5.39 44.49
CA PRO A 4 34.34 -6.19 43.40
C PRO A 4 33.78 -5.73 42.05
N VAL A 5 34.68 -5.65 41.07
CA VAL A 5 34.39 -5.56 39.64
C VAL A 5 34.03 -6.97 39.15
N SER A 6 32.91 -7.11 38.44
CA SER A 6 32.57 -8.34 37.71
C SER A 6 32.65 -8.07 36.21
N GLU A 7 33.75 -8.51 35.62
CA GLU A 7 33.89 -8.76 34.19
C GLU A 7 33.08 -10.01 33.82
N ASN A 8 32.32 -9.93 32.74
CA ASN A 8 31.74 -11.10 32.08
C ASN A 8 31.74 -10.84 30.57
N GLU A 9 32.89 -11.07 29.94
CA GLU A 9 32.99 -11.23 28.50
C GLU A 9 32.37 -12.57 28.11
N ARG A 10 31.29 -12.54 27.31
CA ARG A 10 30.81 -13.71 26.57
C ARG A 10 31.05 -13.49 25.09
N THR A 11 32.11 -14.14 24.61
CA THR A 11 32.44 -14.38 23.21
C THR A 11 31.28 -15.12 22.51
N LEU A 12 30.77 -14.55 21.41
CA LEU A 12 29.81 -15.21 20.52
C LEU A 12 30.55 -15.87 19.35
N PRO A 13 30.13 -17.08 18.91
CA PRO A 13 30.75 -17.76 17.78
C PRO A 13 30.23 -17.22 16.44
N LEU A 14 31.16 -17.07 15.48
CA LEU A 14 30.87 -16.71 14.08
C LEU A 14 30.24 -17.90 13.32
N PRO A 15 29.29 -17.65 12.39
CA PRO A 15 28.75 -18.68 11.51
C PRO A 15 29.64 -18.97 10.29
N PRO A 16 29.54 -20.17 9.68
CA PRO A 16 30.37 -20.60 8.57
C PRO A 16 29.92 -19.99 7.22
N THR A 17 30.90 -19.49 6.45
CA THR A 17 30.75 -19.04 5.07
C THR A 17 30.71 -20.23 4.11
N HIS A 18 29.55 -20.49 3.52
CA HIS A 18 29.43 -21.37 2.35
C HIS A 18 29.52 -20.54 1.06
N HIS A 19 30.65 -20.67 0.39
CA HIS A 19 30.88 -20.19 -0.97
C HIS A 19 30.24 -21.19 -1.94
N THR A 20 29.32 -20.75 -2.79
CA THR A 20 28.89 -21.54 -3.96
C THR A 20 29.09 -20.70 -5.20
N HIS A 21 30.11 -21.07 -5.96
CA HIS A 21 30.32 -20.67 -7.35
C HIS A 21 29.29 -21.38 -8.23
N THR A 22 28.59 -20.64 -9.10
CA THR A 22 28.09 -21.21 -10.35
C THR A 22 28.17 -20.16 -11.46
N SER A 23 29.03 -20.47 -12.43
CA SER A 23 29.30 -19.71 -13.65
C SER A 23 28.32 -20.06 -14.77
N ALA A 24 28.20 -19.09 -15.70
CA ALA A 24 27.96 -19.22 -17.15
C ALA A 24 26.58 -19.72 -17.62
N SER A 25 25.97 -19.02 -18.59
CA SER A 25 26.24 -19.27 -20.02
C SER A 25 25.14 -18.72 -20.96
N CYS A 26 25.62 -18.09 -22.03
CA CYS A 26 25.08 -17.96 -23.41
C CYS A 26 23.66 -17.48 -23.75
N SER A 27 23.64 -16.38 -24.53
CA SER A 27 22.65 -15.99 -25.56
C SER A 27 22.43 -17.09 -26.62
N PRO A 28 21.37 -17.05 -27.46
CA PRO A 28 21.41 -16.19 -28.66
C PRO A 28 20.06 -15.61 -29.15
N SER A 29 20.20 -14.64 -30.05
CA SER A 29 19.20 -13.89 -30.83
C SER A 29 18.64 -14.67 -32.05
N LEU A 30 17.53 -14.16 -32.62
CA LEU A 30 17.07 -14.15 -34.05
C LEU A 30 15.56 -14.49 -34.16
N PRO A 31 14.87 -14.23 -35.29
CA PRO A 31 14.96 -13.13 -36.26
C PRO A 31 13.60 -12.45 -36.56
N THR A 32 13.70 -11.29 -37.21
CA THR A 32 12.66 -10.53 -37.91
C THR A 32 11.96 -11.37 -38.98
N GLY A 33 10.62 -11.26 -39.05
CA GLY A 33 9.81 -11.83 -40.12
C GLY A 33 8.75 -10.83 -40.57
N ASP A 34 9.04 -10.13 -41.67
CA ASP A 34 8.07 -9.46 -42.52
C ASP A 34 7.14 -10.49 -43.16
N ASN A 35 5.81 -10.26 -43.18
CA ASN A 35 5.02 -10.57 -44.38
C ASN A 35 3.56 -10.09 -44.35
N ASN A 36 3.21 -9.33 -45.39
CA ASN A 36 1.96 -9.35 -46.16
C ASN A 36 0.59 -9.07 -45.50
N SER A 37 0.14 -7.82 -45.68
CA SER A 37 -1.19 -7.52 -46.29
C SER A 37 -1.20 -8.00 -47.76
N PRO A 38 -2.33 -8.22 -48.48
CA PRO A 38 -3.66 -7.60 -48.33
C PRO A 38 -4.86 -8.55 -48.58
N VAL A 39 -6.07 -8.01 -48.54
CA VAL A 39 -7.15 -8.10 -49.57
C VAL A 39 -8.52 -7.98 -48.88
N SER A 40 -9.15 -6.83 -49.10
CA SER A 40 -10.58 -6.59 -48.85
C SER A 40 -11.43 -7.41 -49.81
N ILE A 41 -12.37 -8.19 -49.27
CA ILE A 41 -13.50 -8.73 -50.03
C ILE A 41 -14.76 -8.30 -49.28
N SER A 42 -15.50 -7.37 -49.88
CA SER A 42 -16.79 -6.91 -49.40
C SER A 42 -17.88 -7.92 -49.78
N PRO A 43 -18.68 -8.44 -48.83
CA PRO A 43 -19.88 -9.21 -49.15
C PRO A 43 -21.10 -8.30 -49.45
N PRO A 44 -22.08 -8.82 -50.22
CA PRO A 44 -23.26 -8.08 -50.65
C PRO A 44 -24.29 -7.86 -49.52
N SER A 45 -24.97 -6.71 -49.59
CA SER A 45 -25.98 -6.24 -48.65
C SER A 45 -27.17 -7.20 -48.48
N PRO A 46 -27.62 -7.47 -47.24
CA PRO A 46 -28.87 -8.17 -46.98
C PRO A 46 -30.11 -7.25 -47.11
N PRO A 47 -31.30 -7.81 -47.37
CA PRO A 47 -32.56 -7.07 -47.52
C PRO A 47 -33.06 -6.46 -46.20
N PRO A 48 -33.91 -5.40 -46.28
CA PRO A 48 -34.45 -4.73 -45.10
C PRO A 48 -35.41 -5.66 -44.35
N SER A 49 -34.96 -6.16 -43.21
CA SER A 49 -35.82 -6.84 -42.24
C SER A 49 -36.58 -5.80 -41.46
N SER A 50 -37.91 -5.85 -41.52
CA SER A 50 -38.84 -5.07 -40.73
C SER A 50 -38.69 -5.45 -39.25
N SER A 51 -37.84 -4.72 -38.54
CA SER A 51 -37.66 -4.84 -37.10
C SER A 51 -38.90 -4.30 -36.38
N SER A 52 -39.62 -5.21 -35.74
CA SER A 52 -40.57 -4.89 -34.68
C SER A 52 -39.87 -4.04 -33.61
N PRO A 53 -40.57 -3.11 -32.94
CA PRO A 53 -40.01 -2.34 -31.84
C PRO A 53 -39.72 -3.31 -30.68
N SER A 54 -38.49 -3.82 -30.66
CA SER A 54 -37.91 -4.50 -29.51
C SER A 54 -37.90 -3.47 -28.39
N ALA A 55 -38.81 -3.64 -27.43
CA ALA A 55 -38.81 -2.88 -26.20
C ALA A 55 -37.41 -2.98 -25.60
N SER A 56 -36.65 -1.88 -25.66
CA SER A 56 -35.37 -1.78 -25.01
C SER A 56 -35.58 -2.15 -23.54
N PRO A 57 -34.86 -3.16 -22.99
CA PRO A 57 -34.89 -3.39 -21.57
C PRO A 57 -34.55 -2.07 -20.90
N GLN A 58 -35.46 -1.57 -20.05
CA GLN A 58 -35.12 -0.42 -19.22
C GLN A 58 -33.84 -0.78 -18.48
N PRO A 59 -32.82 0.09 -18.49
CA PRO A 59 -31.57 -0.21 -17.82
C PRO A 59 -31.93 -0.49 -16.36
N ASP A 60 -31.71 -1.74 -15.93
CA ASP A 60 -31.70 -2.08 -14.52
C ASP A 60 -30.85 -1.02 -13.83
N ASP A 61 -31.40 -0.36 -12.80
CA ASP A 61 -30.69 0.65 -12.01
C ASP A 61 -29.44 -0.01 -11.41
N ALA A 62 -28.34 0.05 -12.17
CA ALA A 62 -27.09 -0.54 -11.80
C ALA A 62 -26.66 0.11 -10.49
N PHE A 63 -26.30 -0.70 -9.50
CA PHE A 63 -25.85 -0.20 -8.21
C PHE A 63 -24.66 0.73 -8.42
N THR A 64 -24.84 2.00 -8.10
CA THR A 64 -23.79 3.02 -8.17
C THR A 64 -23.26 3.32 -6.79
N ARG A 65 -21.98 3.65 -6.73
CA ARG A 65 -21.30 4.08 -5.51
C ARG A 65 -20.57 5.39 -5.75
N THR A 66 -20.79 6.35 -4.86
CA THR A 66 -19.99 7.57 -4.81
C THR A 66 -18.72 7.35 -4.00
N ILE A 67 -17.58 7.67 -4.59
CA ILE A 67 -16.27 7.64 -3.94
C ILE A 67 -15.77 9.07 -3.83
N GLN A 68 -15.41 9.46 -2.61
CA GLN A 68 -14.79 10.75 -2.33
C GLN A 68 -13.28 10.65 -2.60
N LEU A 69 -12.86 11.35 -3.62
CA LEU A 69 -11.48 11.58 -4.01
C LEU A 69 -11.13 12.97 -3.46
N GLY A 70 -10.05 13.13 -2.69
CA GLY A 70 -9.75 14.43 -2.05
C GLY A 70 -9.74 15.62 -3.04
N ASN A 71 -9.73 16.84 -2.50
CA ASN A 71 -9.96 18.10 -3.24
C ASN A 71 -11.40 18.23 -3.77
N ASP A 72 -12.39 17.81 -2.99
CA ASP A 72 -13.83 17.90 -3.30
C ASP A 72 -14.26 17.16 -4.58
N ILE A 73 -13.43 16.22 -5.06
CA ILE A 73 -13.75 15.41 -6.24
C ILE A 73 -14.57 14.20 -5.77
N SER A 74 -15.74 13.98 -6.37
CA SER A 74 -16.49 12.76 -6.15
C SER A 74 -16.79 12.09 -7.48
N ILE A 75 -16.62 10.77 -7.54
CA ILE A 75 -16.98 9.98 -8.72
C ILE A 75 -18.07 8.98 -8.34
N SER A 76 -19.12 8.91 -9.16
CA SER A 76 -20.13 7.86 -9.06
C SER A 76 -19.76 6.75 -10.03
N VAL A 77 -19.59 5.52 -9.54
CA VAL A 77 -19.08 4.37 -10.31
C VAL A 77 -19.96 3.13 -10.10
N THR A 78 -20.12 2.33 -11.14
CA THR A 78 -20.63 0.96 -11.07
C THR A 78 -19.47 -0.01 -10.86
N GLU A 79 -19.77 -1.31 -10.73
CA GLU A 79 -18.73 -2.33 -10.58
C GLU A 79 -17.90 -2.48 -11.86
N GLU A 80 -18.53 -2.31 -13.02
CA GLU A 80 -17.96 -2.45 -14.36
C GLU A 80 -17.02 -1.29 -14.71
N ASP A 81 -17.26 -0.10 -14.13
CA ASP A 81 -16.43 1.08 -14.31
C ASP A 81 -15.02 0.93 -13.70
N ILE A 82 -14.86 0.01 -12.74
CA ILE A 82 -13.60 -0.20 -12.02
C ILE A 82 -12.84 -1.37 -12.67
N PRO A 83 -11.69 -1.13 -13.33
CA PRO A 83 -10.88 -2.21 -13.89
C PRO A 83 -10.20 -3.03 -12.77
N ASP A 84 -9.51 -4.10 -13.13
CA ASP A 84 -8.63 -4.78 -12.18
C ASP A 84 -7.46 -3.87 -11.76
N PRO A 85 -6.99 -3.95 -10.51
CA PRO A 85 -5.88 -3.12 -10.05
C PRO A 85 -4.60 -3.47 -10.82
N PRO A 86 -3.89 -2.48 -11.38
CA PRO A 86 -2.66 -2.73 -12.10
C PRO A 86 -1.55 -3.21 -11.14
N LEU A 87 -0.71 -4.12 -11.62
CA LEU A 87 0.43 -4.61 -10.85
C LEU A 87 1.52 -3.53 -10.81
N LEU A 88 1.73 -2.93 -9.65
CA LEU A 88 2.79 -1.94 -9.43
C LEU A 88 3.94 -2.52 -8.61
N THR A 89 5.15 -2.20 -9.03
CA THR A 89 6.38 -2.48 -8.29
C THR A 89 7.22 -1.20 -8.24
N PHE A 90 7.67 -0.85 -7.04
CA PHE A 90 8.59 0.26 -6.83
C PHE A 90 9.90 -0.27 -6.27
N THR A 91 10.99 0.38 -6.66
CA THR A 91 12.36 0.14 -6.20
C THR A 91 12.85 1.37 -5.45
N ASN A 92 14.10 1.40 -5.02
CA ASN A 92 14.68 2.57 -4.39
C ASN A 92 14.92 3.73 -5.38
N THR A 93 14.92 3.51 -6.69
CA THR A 93 15.18 4.57 -7.68
C THR A 93 13.93 5.35 -8.11
N ASN A 94 12.72 4.87 -7.79
CA ASN A 94 11.46 5.49 -8.22
C ASN A 94 10.51 5.84 -7.05
N ILE A 95 11.07 6.19 -5.89
CA ILE A 95 10.28 6.69 -4.75
C ILE A 95 9.56 7.99 -5.10
N ASP A 96 10.18 8.87 -5.88
CA ASP A 96 9.56 10.11 -6.35
C ASP A 96 8.31 9.86 -7.19
N GLU A 97 8.34 8.83 -8.05
CA GLU A 97 7.19 8.41 -8.84
C GLU A 97 6.07 7.91 -7.92
N LEU A 98 6.39 7.05 -6.95
CA LEU A 98 5.43 6.58 -5.96
C LEU A 98 4.78 7.76 -5.21
N ASN A 99 5.58 8.74 -4.76
CA ASN A 99 5.09 9.92 -4.07
C ASN A 99 4.19 10.79 -4.98
N GLY A 100 4.55 10.90 -6.26
CA GLY A 100 3.80 11.60 -7.29
C GLY A 100 2.46 10.96 -7.66
N MET A 101 2.29 9.67 -7.34
CA MET A 101 1.09 8.87 -7.59
C MET A 101 0.22 8.67 -6.33
N TRP A 102 0.68 9.14 -5.16
CA TRP A 102 0.08 8.76 -3.88
C TRP A 102 -1.30 9.39 -3.65
N ASP A 103 -1.40 10.72 -3.72
CA ASP A 103 -2.65 11.47 -3.49
C ASP A 103 -2.65 12.79 -4.28
N TYR A 104 -3.77 13.51 -4.24
CA TYR A 104 -3.95 14.79 -4.93
C TYR A 104 -3.32 16.00 -4.22
N THR A 105 -2.36 15.79 -3.31
CA THR A 105 -1.66 16.92 -2.66
C THR A 105 -0.95 17.75 -3.73
N PRO A 106 -1.30 19.03 -3.97
CA PRO A 106 -0.83 19.76 -5.15
C PRO A 106 0.69 19.86 -5.27
N LYS A 107 1.40 19.89 -4.13
CA LYS A 107 2.86 19.92 -4.08
C LYS A 107 3.52 18.64 -4.64
N TYR A 108 2.84 17.51 -4.54
CA TYR A 108 3.40 16.19 -4.85
C TYR A 108 2.74 15.54 -6.07
N TRP A 109 1.45 15.77 -6.29
CA TRP A 109 0.68 15.13 -7.35
C TRP A 109 1.25 15.44 -8.73
N GLN A 110 1.60 14.39 -9.49
CA GLN A 110 2.20 14.52 -10.82
C GLN A 110 1.21 14.24 -11.96
N ASP A 111 -0.09 14.18 -11.67
CA ASP A 111 -1.12 13.71 -12.60
C ASP A 111 -0.81 12.32 -13.20
N ARG A 112 -0.22 11.45 -12.37
CA ARG A 112 0.16 10.09 -12.74
C ARG A 112 -0.63 9.11 -11.89
N SER A 113 -1.35 8.21 -12.56
CA SER A 113 -1.84 6.99 -11.95
C SER A 113 -2.15 5.98 -13.06
N PRO A 114 -1.79 4.70 -12.89
CA PRO A 114 -2.13 3.64 -13.82
C PRO A 114 -3.61 3.25 -13.72
N LEU A 115 -4.31 3.65 -12.64
CA LEU A 115 -5.72 3.38 -12.47
C LEU A 115 -6.55 4.56 -12.97
N ILE A 116 -7.30 4.34 -14.05
CA ILE A 116 -8.21 5.31 -14.65
C ILE A 116 -9.62 4.78 -14.53
N VAL A 117 -10.53 5.56 -13.95
CA VAL A 117 -11.95 5.23 -13.77
C VAL A 117 -12.77 6.39 -14.32
N LYS A 118 -13.66 6.15 -15.29
CA LYS A 118 -14.43 7.20 -16.00
C LYS A 118 -13.57 8.37 -16.48
N ASN A 119 -12.43 8.05 -17.11
CA ASN A 119 -11.46 9.03 -17.61
C ASN A 119 -10.75 9.87 -16.51
N GLN A 120 -10.92 9.53 -15.22
CA GLN A 120 -10.25 10.16 -14.09
C GLN A 120 -9.10 9.28 -13.57
N ARG A 121 -7.90 9.86 -13.42
CA ARG A 121 -6.75 9.19 -12.79
C ARG A 121 -6.95 9.13 -11.29
N ILE A 122 -6.86 7.93 -10.71
CA ILE A 122 -7.11 7.72 -9.28
C ILE A 122 -5.80 7.46 -8.52
N PRO A 123 -5.36 8.35 -7.64
CA PRO A 123 -4.16 8.15 -6.83
C PRO A 123 -4.24 6.89 -5.97
N ILE A 124 -3.07 6.32 -5.68
CA ILE A 124 -2.93 5.06 -4.94
C ILE A 124 -3.65 5.11 -3.57
N LYS A 125 -3.61 6.26 -2.87
CA LYS A 125 -4.24 6.44 -1.54
C LYS A 125 -5.71 5.97 -1.54
N TYR A 126 -6.45 6.24 -2.62
CA TYR A 126 -7.89 5.97 -2.74
C TYR A 126 -8.22 4.56 -3.25
N TRP A 127 -7.22 3.74 -3.58
CA TRP A 127 -7.45 2.37 -4.07
C TRP A 127 -8.09 1.48 -3.01
N ARG A 128 -7.80 1.74 -1.72
CA ARG A 128 -8.46 1.05 -0.60
C ARG A 128 -9.97 1.19 -0.69
N ASP A 129 -10.46 2.39 -0.98
CA ASP A 129 -11.89 2.66 -1.03
C ASP A 129 -12.52 2.04 -2.27
N LEU A 130 -11.87 2.14 -3.43
CA LEU A 130 -12.34 1.52 -4.68
C LEU A 130 -12.54 0.01 -4.56
N TYR A 131 -11.58 -0.71 -3.96
CA TYR A 131 -11.58 -2.18 -3.92
C TYR A 131 -12.06 -2.78 -2.58
N ASN A 132 -12.71 -1.99 -1.73
CA ASN A 132 -13.13 -2.44 -0.40
C ASN A 132 -14.26 -3.48 -0.45
N ALA A 133 -13.88 -4.76 -0.39
CA ALA A 133 -14.81 -5.91 -0.42
C ALA A 133 -15.77 -6.03 0.78
N ARG A 134 -15.68 -5.14 1.78
CA ARG A 134 -16.68 -5.08 2.87
C ARG A 134 -18.04 -4.57 2.39
N ILE A 135 -18.07 -3.89 1.25
CA ILE A 135 -19.28 -3.39 0.64
C ILE A 135 -19.98 -4.54 -0.07
N LYS A 136 -21.27 -4.70 0.21
CA LYS A 136 -22.11 -5.71 -0.40
C LYS A 136 -23.01 -5.05 -1.43
N LEU A 137 -23.11 -5.67 -2.60
CA LEU A 137 -24.10 -5.31 -3.61
C LEU A 137 -25.50 -5.73 -3.15
N PRO A 138 -26.58 -5.23 -3.78
CA PRO A 138 -27.95 -5.64 -3.48
C PRO A 138 -28.17 -7.16 -3.53
N SER A 139 -27.40 -7.86 -4.38
CA SER A 139 -27.38 -9.33 -4.49
C SER A 139 -26.72 -10.04 -3.29
N GLY A 140 -26.16 -9.31 -2.33
CA GLY A 140 -25.39 -9.85 -1.20
C GLY A 140 -23.94 -10.23 -1.54
N ARG A 141 -23.55 -10.22 -2.82
CA ARG A 141 -22.17 -10.48 -3.26
C ARG A 141 -21.22 -9.34 -2.85
N PRO A 142 -19.97 -9.63 -2.46
CA PRO A 142 -19.01 -8.60 -2.12
C PRO A 142 -18.54 -7.83 -3.36
N TRP A 143 -18.43 -6.51 -3.24
CA TRP A 143 -17.88 -5.61 -4.24
C TRP A 143 -16.42 -5.94 -4.53
N LYS A 144 -16.05 -6.22 -5.79
CA LYS A 144 -14.65 -6.50 -6.20
C LYS A 144 -13.93 -7.47 -5.25
N ALA A 145 -14.56 -8.62 -5.02
CA ALA A 145 -14.09 -9.66 -4.11
C ALA A 145 -12.59 -9.95 -4.30
N ASN A 146 -11.83 -10.04 -3.19
CA ASN A 146 -10.40 -10.38 -3.14
C ASN A 146 -9.42 -9.40 -3.81
N GLN A 147 -9.85 -8.40 -4.58
CA GLN A 147 -8.93 -7.47 -5.27
C GLN A 147 -8.06 -6.68 -4.28
N TRP A 148 -8.67 -6.13 -3.22
CA TRP A 148 -7.91 -5.43 -2.19
C TRP A 148 -6.93 -6.33 -1.42
N LYS A 149 -7.24 -7.63 -1.27
CA LYS A 149 -6.44 -8.55 -0.45
C LYS A 149 -5.02 -8.71 -0.98
N GLY A 150 -4.85 -8.84 -2.30
CA GLY A 150 -3.53 -8.97 -2.93
C GLY A 150 -2.68 -7.71 -2.81
N MET A 151 -3.33 -6.55 -2.86
CA MET A 151 -2.66 -5.25 -2.93
C MET A 151 -2.40 -4.62 -1.56
N LYS A 152 -3.19 -4.98 -0.54
CA LYS A 152 -3.13 -4.39 0.80
C LYS A 152 -1.71 -4.38 1.40
N THR A 153 -0.95 -5.46 1.20
CA THR A 153 0.42 -5.55 1.69
C THR A 153 1.32 -4.50 1.04
N ASN A 154 1.30 -4.40 -0.29
CA ASN A 154 2.09 -3.42 -1.01
C ASN A 154 1.64 -1.99 -0.71
N TYR A 155 0.32 -1.74 -0.64
CA TYR A 155 -0.23 -0.46 -0.21
C TYR A 155 0.33 -0.01 1.15
N GLY A 156 0.38 -0.92 2.13
CA GLY A 156 0.96 -0.62 3.44
C GLY A 156 2.44 -0.24 3.36
N ARG A 157 3.22 -0.94 2.52
CA ARG A 157 4.65 -0.64 2.29
C ARG A 157 4.84 0.72 1.63
N TRP A 158 4.06 1.01 0.58
CA TRP A 158 4.08 2.27 -0.13
C TRP A 158 3.74 3.44 0.77
N ARG A 159 2.67 3.30 1.57
CA ARG A 159 2.25 4.31 2.55
C ARG A 159 3.39 4.69 3.49
N ILE A 160 4.04 3.70 4.09
CA ILE A 160 5.13 3.92 5.06
C ILE A 160 6.29 4.70 4.42
N ILE A 161 6.66 4.36 3.18
CA ILE A 161 7.73 5.06 2.46
C ILE A 161 7.31 6.49 2.11
N VAL A 162 6.10 6.71 1.56
CA VAL A 162 5.62 8.05 1.20
C VAL A 162 5.51 8.96 2.42
N THR A 163 4.99 8.44 3.54
CA THR A 163 4.90 9.21 4.78
C THR A 163 6.28 9.66 5.26
N ARG A 164 7.28 8.76 5.26
CA ARG A 164 8.65 9.12 5.64
C ARG A 164 9.28 10.10 4.65
N TRP A 165 9.09 9.88 3.35
CA TRP A 165 9.60 10.73 2.27
C TRP A 165 9.11 12.17 2.38
N ARG A 166 7.81 12.38 2.65
CA ARG A 166 7.21 13.72 2.74
C ARG A 166 7.60 14.49 4.00
N ARG A 167 8.12 13.80 5.02
CA ARG A 167 8.49 14.40 6.31
C ARG A 167 9.91 14.94 6.32
N LEU A 168 10.80 14.31 5.57
CA LEU A 168 12.22 14.64 5.51
C LEU A 168 12.54 15.45 4.25
N SER A 169 13.69 16.13 4.26
CA SER A 169 14.29 16.51 2.98
C SER A 169 14.76 15.25 2.22
N GLN A 170 14.99 15.37 0.91
CA GLN A 170 15.49 14.25 0.11
C GLN A 170 16.88 13.81 0.60
N GLU A 171 17.73 14.76 0.99
CA GLU A 171 19.05 14.51 1.54
C GLU A 171 18.97 13.80 2.90
N GLU A 172 18.07 14.23 3.77
CA GLU A 172 17.84 13.58 5.07
C GLU A 172 17.28 12.17 4.91
N PHE A 173 16.34 11.98 3.99
CA PHE A 173 15.80 10.66 3.67
C PHE A 173 16.93 9.74 3.20
N TRP A 174 17.73 10.16 2.23
CA TRP A 174 18.81 9.31 1.73
C TRP A 174 19.92 9.10 2.74
N ARG A 175 20.19 10.06 3.62
CA ARG A 175 21.10 9.86 4.76
C ARG A 175 20.62 8.73 5.67
N ASP A 176 19.32 8.67 5.99
CA ASP A 176 18.74 7.60 6.82
C ASP A 176 18.79 6.22 6.13
N PHE A 177 18.73 6.19 4.80
CA PHE A 177 18.64 4.97 4.00
C PHE A 177 19.88 4.68 3.15
N SER A 178 21.03 5.28 3.46
CA SER A 178 22.31 4.94 2.84
C SER A 178 23.07 3.92 3.69
N LEU A 179 23.70 2.97 3.01
CA LEU A 179 24.61 1.99 3.59
C LEU A 179 26.01 2.61 3.77
N PRO A 180 26.90 2.00 4.58
CA PRO A 180 28.26 2.52 4.81
C PRO A 180 29.13 2.63 3.55
N ASP A 181 28.79 1.90 2.48
CA ASP A 181 29.46 1.96 1.18
C ASP A 181 28.94 3.11 0.28
N GLY A 182 27.98 3.90 0.76
CA GLY A 182 27.33 4.98 0.02
C GLY A 182 26.15 4.54 -0.86
N ASN A 183 25.86 3.24 -0.97
CA ASN A 183 24.71 2.76 -1.72
C ASN A 183 23.41 2.94 -0.94
N HIS A 184 22.31 3.24 -1.63
CA HIS A 184 21.00 3.30 -0.99
C HIS A 184 20.46 1.89 -0.71
N MET A 185 19.79 1.73 0.43
CA MET A 185 19.02 0.55 0.79
C MET A 185 18.01 0.18 -0.30
N SER A 186 17.77 -1.12 -0.47
CA SER A 186 16.67 -1.61 -1.32
C SER A 186 15.31 -1.18 -0.75
N PHE A 187 14.27 -1.15 -1.59
CA PHE A 187 12.91 -0.80 -1.15
C PHE A 187 12.42 -1.66 0.03
N SER A 188 12.66 -2.98 -0.03
CA SER A 188 12.28 -3.89 1.06
C SER A 188 13.10 -3.66 2.33
N SER A 189 14.39 -3.32 2.20
CA SER A 189 15.25 -2.95 3.33
C SER A 189 14.76 -1.66 4.00
N MET A 190 14.40 -0.63 3.24
CA MET A 190 13.84 0.62 3.77
C MET A 190 12.53 0.38 4.54
N VAL A 191 11.61 -0.40 3.95
CA VAL A 191 10.35 -0.79 4.62
C VAL A 191 10.63 -1.53 5.93
N SER A 192 11.56 -2.49 5.91
CA SER A 192 11.89 -3.28 7.11
C SER A 192 12.51 -2.41 8.20
N HIS A 193 13.41 -1.50 7.83
CA HIS A 193 13.98 -0.51 8.74
C HIS A 193 12.90 0.34 9.41
N LEU A 194 11.96 0.87 8.62
CA LEU A 194 10.85 1.69 9.11
C LEU A 194 9.88 0.93 10.01
N VAL A 195 9.58 -0.33 9.70
CA VAL A 195 8.75 -1.19 10.56
C VAL A 195 9.44 -1.46 11.90
N ASN A 196 10.76 -1.70 11.91
CA ASN A 196 11.52 -1.90 13.14
C ASN A 196 11.60 -0.63 13.98
N LEU A 197 11.83 0.52 13.34
CA LEU A 197 11.83 1.82 14.01
C LEU A 197 10.49 2.08 14.70
N ARG A 198 9.38 1.87 13.98
CA ARG A 198 8.02 1.96 14.55
C ARG A 198 7.85 1.05 15.77
N ALA A 199 8.26 -0.20 15.64
CA ALA A 199 8.11 -1.18 16.73
C ALA A 199 8.90 -0.77 17.97
N GLN A 200 10.09 -0.19 17.79
CA GLN A 200 10.89 0.35 18.89
C GLN A 200 10.21 1.57 19.55
N GLU A 201 9.74 2.54 18.75
CA GLU A 201 9.02 3.71 19.26
C GLU A 201 7.74 3.32 20.01
N ASP A 202 6.96 2.39 19.45
CA ASP A 202 5.74 1.86 20.07
C ASP A 202 6.07 1.17 21.40
N LYS A 203 7.17 0.41 21.48
CA LYS A 203 7.63 -0.23 22.72
C LYS A 203 8.02 0.78 23.78
N GLU A 204 8.85 1.76 23.45
CA GLU A 204 9.29 2.80 24.39
C GLU A 204 8.11 3.60 24.97
N LEU A 205 7.12 3.89 24.13
CA LEU A 205 5.92 4.59 24.54
C LEU A 205 5.00 3.71 25.39
N ALA A 206 4.88 2.43 25.06
CA ALA A 206 4.15 1.47 25.87
C ALA A 206 4.79 1.29 27.25
N ASP A 207 6.12 1.24 27.34
CA ASP A 207 6.84 1.15 28.61
C ASP A 207 6.67 2.42 29.45
N ARG A 208 6.59 3.60 28.81
CA ARG A 208 6.22 4.84 29.50
C ARG A 208 4.81 4.76 30.05
N ALA A 209 3.83 4.37 29.23
CA ALA A 209 2.44 4.21 29.64
C ALA A 209 2.28 3.23 30.81
N ARG A 210 3.06 2.14 30.82
CA ARG A 210 3.05 1.11 31.89
C ARG A 210 3.52 1.62 33.24
N ARG A 211 4.39 2.63 33.27
CA ARG A 211 4.87 3.26 34.52
C ARG A 211 3.85 4.19 35.17
N GLU A 212 2.79 4.57 34.45
CA GLU A 212 1.71 5.44 34.92
C GLU A 212 0.48 4.60 35.38
N GLN A 213 -0.73 5.19 35.47
CA GLN A 213 -1.98 4.46 35.80
C GLN A 213 -2.45 3.56 34.64
N PHE A 214 -1.72 2.47 34.41
CA PHE A 214 -1.82 1.68 33.19
C PHE A 214 -3.09 0.82 33.07
N SER A 215 -3.47 0.08 34.11
CA SER A 215 -4.49 -0.97 34.02
C SER A 215 -5.91 -0.44 33.81
N THR A 216 -6.22 0.73 34.35
CA THR A 216 -7.55 1.37 34.21
C THR A 216 -7.71 1.99 32.83
N VAL A 217 -6.68 2.70 32.36
CA VAL A 217 -6.69 3.44 31.09
C VAL A 217 -6.55 2.51 29.89
N PHE A 218 -5.62 1.56 29.92
CA PHE A 218 -5.28 0.71 28.78
C PHE A 218 -5.99 -0.63 28.84
N SER A 219 -7.33 -0.61 28.88
CA SER A 219 -8.16 -1.81 28.91
C SER A 219 -9.31 -1.77 27.89
N TYR A 220 -9.87 -2.93 27.57
CA TYR A 220 -11.03 -3.08 26.69
C TYR A 220 -11.97 -4.15 27.23
N VAL A 221 -13.25 -4.10 26.85
CA VAL A 221 -14.25 -5.08 27.27
C VAL A 221 -14.45 -6.12 26.17
N LYS A 222 -14.33 -7.41 26.51
CA LYS A 222 -14.62 -8.53 25.60
C LYS A 222 -15.41 -9.58 26.37
N GLY A 223 -16.63 -9.88 25.89
CA GLY A 223 -17.51 -10.85 26.54
C GLY A 223 -17.86 -10.47 27.99
N GLY A 224 -18.05 -9.19 28.28
CA GLY A 224 -18.36 -8.68 29.63
C GLY A 224 -17.17 -8.59 30.58
N GLN A 225 -15.99 -9.09 30.20
CA GLN A 225 -14.77 -9.00 31.01
C GLN A 225 -13.89 -7.84 30.56
N ARG A 226 -13.30 -7.11 31.52
CA ARG A 226 -12.30 -6.08 31.25
C ARG A 226 -10.92 -6.72 31.14
N LEU A 227 -10.27 -6.56 29.98
CA LEU A 227 -8.94 -7.07 29.68
C LEU A 227 -7.97 -5.90 29.45
N VAL A 228 -6.75 -6.01 29.98
CA VAL A 228 -5.68 -5.02 29.76
C VAL A 228 -5.04 -5.25 28.38
N LYS A 229 -4.74 -4.16 27.67
CA LYS A 229 -4.00 -4.21 26.40
C LYS A 229 -2.57 -4.66 26.65
N VAL A 230 -2.12 -5.64 25.87
CA VAL A 230 -0.78 -6.23 26.00
C VAL A 230 0.16 -5.73 24.89
N LYS A 231 -0.37 -5.51 23.68
CA LYS A 231 0.43 -5.16 22.51
C LYS A 231 0.94 -3.72 22.61
N ASP A 232 2.26 -3.54 22.45
CA ASP A 232 2.91 -2.22 22.50
C ASP A 232 2.28 -1.23 21.52
N GLN A 233 2.01 -1.65 20.28
CA GLN A 233 1.34 -0.81 19.28
C GLN A 233 -0.03 -0.29 19.74
N ASP A 234 -0.85 -1.13 20.36
CA ASP A 234 -2.21 -0.75 20.81
C ASP A 234 -2.15 0.19 22.01
N ILE A 235 -1.16 0.00 22.88
CA ILE A 235 -0.88 0.86 24.03
C ILE A 235 -0.37 2.21 23.54
N ALA A 236 0.67 2.22 22.70
CA ALA A 236 1.30 3.42 22.16
C ALA A 236 0.28 4.29 21.44
N ARG A 237 -0.55 3.71 20.57
CA ARG A 237 -1.63 4.44 19.88
C ARG A 237 -2.60 5.12 20.85
N GLN A 238 -3.05 4.39 21.87
CA GLN A 238 -3.95 4.96 22.87
C GLN A 238 -3.25 6.03 23.72
N TYR A 239 -1.98 5.84 24.07
CA TYR A 239 -1.19 6.79 24.84
C TYR A 239 -1.01 8.09 24.07
N ARG A 240 -0.71 8.02 22.76
CA ARG A 240 -0.62 9.19 21.89
C ARG A 240 -1.94 9.95 21.84
N LYS A 241 -3.06 9.25 21.64
CA LYS A 241 -4.40 9.86 21.62
C LYS A 241 -4.73 10.58 22.94
N LEU A 242 -4.41 9.98 24.08
CA LEU A 242 -4.70 10.58 25.40
C LEU A 242 -3.84 11.82 25.69
N ASN A 243 -2.61 11.82 25.18
CA ASN A 243 -1.65 12.91 25.40
C ASN A 243 -1.61 13.91 24.23
N ASN A 244 -2.50 13.79 23.25
CA ASN A 244 -2.50 14.58 22.01
C ASN A 244 -1.13 14.58 21.29
N LEU A 245 -0.42 13.45 21.34
CA LEU A 245 0.84 13.29 20.61
C LEU A 245 0.52 12.86 19.18
N THR A 246 1.16 13.52 18.22
CA THR A 246 1.15 13.10 16.82
C THR A 246 2.29 12.10 16.59
N SER A 247 2.05 11.13 15.71
CA SER A 247 3.08 10.20 15.26
C SER A 247 2.92 9.97 13.78
N ASP A 248 4.06 9.83 13.09
CA ASP A 248 4.17 9.43 11.67
C ASP A 248 3.29 8.22 11.31
N TRP A 249 2.91 7.42 12.31
CA TRP A 249 2.24 6.16 12.13
C TRP A 249 0.72 6.21 12.31
N ASP A 250 0.20 7.35 12.78
CA ASP A 250 -1.16 7.49 13.29
C ASP A 250 -2.13 8.18 12.31
N ASP A 251 -1.67 8.62 11.15
CA ASP A 251 -2.54 9.26 10.15
C ASP A 251 -3.59 8.29 9.58
N GLU A 252 -4.85 8.46 9.97
CA GLU A 252 -6.05 7.86 9.36
C GLU A 252 -6.17 6.32 9.47
N GLU A 253 -6.83 5.87 10.56
CA GLU A 253 -7.70 4.67 10.55
C GLU A 253 -9.18 5.08 10.55
#